data_AF-A0A941M7T6-F1
#
_entry.id   AF-A0A941M7T6-F1
#
_cell.length_a   1.000
_cell.length_b   1.000
_cell.length_c   1.000
_cell.angle_alpha   90.00
_cell.angle_beta   90.00
_cell.angle_gamma   90.00
#
_symmetry.space_group_name_H-M   'P 1'
#
loop_
_entity.id
_entity.type
_entity.pdbx_description
1 polymer ?
#
loop_
_entity_poly.entity_id
_entity_poly.type
_entity_poly.pdbx_seq_one_letter_code
_entity_poly.pdbx_strand_id
1 'polypeptide(L)'
;MNVEIKLFGAFRDYEADARVRLELTPEATVADVRSALASHATVHWPNFRPALLAHSAFASERAVLREGDPIPADGQMAVLPPVSGG
;
A
#
# COMPACT_ATOMS: atom_id res chain seq x y z
N MET A 1 11.19 -10.32 -3.31
CA MET A 1 10.16 -10.19 -4.36
C MET A 1 9.85 -8.72 -4.59
N ASN A 2 9.44 -8.36 -5.81
CA ASN A 2 9.04 -7.00 -6.16
C ASN A 2 7.52 -6.87 -6.03
N VAL A 3 7.06 -5.89 -5.26
CA VAL A 3 5.64 -5.64 -5.01
C VAL A 3 5.27 -4.30 -5.64
N GLU A 4 4.29 -4.31 -6.54
CA GLU A 4 3.72 -3.09 -7.12
C GLU A 4 2.39 -2.78 -6.41
N ILE A 5 2.33 -1.63 -5.76
CA ILE A 5 1.14 -1.13 -5.06
C ILE A 5 0.51 -0.04 -5.92
N LYS A 6 -0.70 -0.30 -6.41
CA LYS A 6 -1.55 0.71 -7.06
C LYS A 6 -2.16 1.63 -6.01
N LEU A 7 -2.02 2.94 -6.21
CA LEU A 7 -2.51 3.97 -5.31
C LEU A 7 -3.90 4.43 -5.74
N PHE A 8 -4.82 4.52 -4.79
CA PHE A 8 -6.19 5.01 -5.02
C PHE A 8 -6.52 6.22 -4.14
N GLY A 9 -7.55 6.98 -4.54
CA GLY A 9 -8.06 8.13 -3.81
C GLY A 9 -6.97 9.13 -3.43
N ALA A 10 -6.93 9.53 -2.16
CA ALA A 10 -5.98 10.50 -1.63
C ALA A 10 -4.49 10.10 -1.83
N PHE A 11 -4.18 8.83 -2.08
CA PHE A 11 -2.79 8.43 -2.37
C PHE A 11 -2.32 8.82 -3.78
N ARG A 12 -3.25 9.00 -4.73
CA ARG A 12 -2.89 9.39 -6.11
C ARG A 12 -2.29 10.80 -6.19
N ASP A 13 -2.58 11.64 -5.21
CA ASP A 13 -2.05 13.00 -5.16
C ASP A 13 -0.58 13.04 -4.70
N TYR A 14 -0.06 11.94 -4.13
CA TYR A 14 1.32 11.87 -3.67
C TYR A 14 2.31 11.35 -4.72
N GLU A 15 1.85 10.58 -5.70
CA GLU A 15 2.70 9.90 -6.68
C GLU A 15 2.14 10.03 -8.09
N ALA A 16 2.92 10.58 -9.02
CA ALA A 16 2.45 10.92 -10.36
C ALA A 16 1.95 9.69 -11.14
N ASP A 17 2.65 8.56 -11.00
CA ASP A 17 2.32 7.31 -11.68
C ASP A 17 1.20 6.52 -10.96
N ALA A 18 0.73 7.01 -9.81
CA ALA A 18 -0.23 6.34 -8.93
C ALA A 18 0.18 4.89 -8.60
N ARG A 19 1.49 4.61 -8.54
CA ARG A 19 2.06 3.30 -8.26
C ARG A 19 3.37 3.43 -7.49
N VAL A 20 3.58 2.56 -6.51
CA VAL A 20 4.84 2.42 -5.78
C VAL A 20 5.36 1.00 -5.96
N ARG A 21 6.68 0.87 -6.17
CA ARG A 21 7.35 -0.43 -6.19
C ARG A 21 8.19 -0.59 -4.94
N LEU A 22 8.00 -1.71 -4.23
CA LEU A 22 8.72 -2.05 -3.01
C LEU A 22 9.42 -3.39 -3.18
N GLU A 23 10.64 -3.49 -2.69
CA GLU A 23 11.36 -4.76 -2.59
C GLU A 23 11.19 -5.32 -1.18
N LEU A 24 10.62 -6.53 -1.08
CA LEU A 24 10.32 -7.21 0.18
C LEU A 24 10.83 -8.65 0.14
N THR A 25 10.94 -9.31 1.29
CA THR A 25 11.26 -10.76 1.33
C THR A 25 10.05 -11.57 0.84
N PRO A 26 10.26 -12.79 0.30
CA PRO A 26 9.14 -13.66 -0.12
C PRO A 26 8.19 -14.06 1.03
N GLU A 27 8.68 -14.05 2.27
CA GLU A 27 7.92 -14.40 3.47
C GLU A 27 7.20 -13.19 4.08
N ALA A 28 7.33 -12.01 3.47
CA ALA A 28 6.72 -10.79 3.96
C ALA A 28 5.19 -10.86 3.90
N THR A 29 4.58 -10.14 4.83
CA THR A 29 3.14 -10.04 5.03
C THR A 29 2.61 -8.68 4.60
N VAL A 30 1.29 -8.50 4.58
CA VAL A 30 0.68 -7.19 4.34
C VAL A 30 1.13 -6.15 5.38
N ALA A 31 1.38 -6.54 6.64
CA ALA A 31 1.92 -5.64 7.65
C ALA A 31 3.30 -5.09 7.26
N ASP A 32 4.15 -5.94 6.69
CA ASP A 32 5.47 -5.54 6.21
C ASP A 32 5.34 -4.60 5.01
N VAL A 33 4.40 -4.86 4.09
CA VAL A 33 4.06 -3.95 2.98
C VAL A 33 3.65 -2.59 3.50
N ARG A 34 2.79 -2.53 4.52
CA ARG A 34 2.34 -1.28 5.14
C ARG A 34 3.52 -0.51 5.75
N SER A 35 4.39 -1.18 6.49
CA SER A 35 5.57 -0.58 7.11
C SER A 35 6.55 -0.03 6.07
N ALA A 36 6.80 -0.80 5.00
CA ALA A 36 7.66 -0.39 3.91
C ALA A 36 7.07 0.79 3.12
N LEU A 37 5.76 0.78 2.83
CA LEU A 37 5.08 1.90 2.18
C LEU A 37 5.12 3.15 3.06
N ALA A 38 4.95 3.04 4.38
CA ALA A 38 5.05 4.17 5.30
C ALA A 38 6.44 4.81 5.27
N SER A 39 7.49 3.96 5.23
CA SER A 39 8.89 4.38 5.16
C SER A 39 9.18 5.09 3.84
N HIS A 40 8.73 4.51 2.72
CA HIS A 40 8.81 5.12 1.39
C HIS A 40 8.10 6.48 1.36
N ALA A 41 6.84 6.52 1.80
CA ALA A 41 6.02 7.72 1.82
C ALA A 41 6.65 8.86 2.66
N THR A 42 7.23 8.53 3.81
CA THR A 42 7.89 9.53 4.68
C THR A 42 9.10 10.17 4.01
N VAL A 43 9.83 9.42 3.18
CA VAL A 43 11.02 9.92 2.47
C VAL A 43 10.64 10.68 1.20
N HIS A 44 9.65 10.18 0.45
CA HIS A 44 9.36 10.66 -0.91
C HIS A 44 8.19 11.65 -1.00
N TRP A 45 7.30 11.69 -0.01
CA TRP A 45 6.08 12.49 -0.07
C TRP A 45 6.06 13.55 1.06
N PRO A 46 6.48 14.81 0.79
CA PRO A 46 6.66 15.85 1.83
C PRO A 46 5.43 16.15 2.70
N ASN A 47 4.22 15.86 2.22
CA ASN A 47 2.95 16.12 2.91
C ASN A 47 2.21 14.83 3.29
N PHE A 48 2.91 13.70 3.36
CA PHE A 48 2.31 12.43 3.72
C PHE A 48 1.78 12.43 5.16
N ARG A 49 0.60 11.84 5.34
CA ARG A 49 -0.04 11.70 6.64
C ARG A 49 -0.03 10.22 7.04
N PRO A 50 0.78 9.80 8.03
CA PRO A 50 0.83 8.40 8.46
C PRO A 50 -0.53 7.83 8.87
N ALA A 51 -1.40 8.66 9.45
CA ALA A 51 -2.76 8.28 9.83
C ALA A 51 -3.63 7.84 8.63
N LEU A 52 -3.42 8.43 7.44
CA LEU A 52 -4.13 8.00 6.23
C LEU A 52 -3.83 6.54 5.93
N LEU A 53 -2.53 6.18 5.92
CA LEU A 53 -2.11 4.80 5.70
C LEU A 53 -2.55 3.88 6.83
N ALA A 54 -2.52 4.32 8.09
CA ALA A 54 -2.96 3.50 9.23
C ALA A 54 -4.43 3.02 9.10
N HIS A 55 -5.30 3.83 8.50
CA HIS A 55 -6.71 3.48 8.29
C HIS A 55 -7.01 2.92 6.89
N SER A 56 -5.99 2.76 6.04
CA SER A 56 -6.16 2.25 4.68
C SER A 56 -6.16 0.72 4.64
N ALA A 57 -6.95 0.15 3.74
CA ALA A 57 -6.97 -1.28 3.48
C ALA A 57 -6.02 -1.62 2.32
N PHE A 58 -5.41 -2.80 2.36
CA PHE A 58 -4.73 -3.37 1.20
C PHE A 58 -5.64 -4.39 0.52
N ALA A 59 -5.54 -4.49 -0.81
CA ALA A 59 -6.32 -5.44 -1.58
C ALA A 59 -5.49 -6.09 -2.68
N SER A 60 -5.82 -7.35 -2.99
CA SER A 60 -5.47 -8.01 -4.25
C SER A 60 -6.56 -7.71 -5.31
N GLU A 61 -6.42 -8.28 -6.50
CA GLU A 61 -7.50 -8.22 -7.51
C GLU A 61 -8.80 -8.89 -7.06
N ARG A 62 -8.76 -9.79 -6.06
CA ARG A 62 -9.90 -10.65 -5.69
C ARG A 62 -10.51 -10.32 -4.33
N ALA A 63 -9.73 -9.75 -3.41
CA ALA A 63 -10.16 -9.53 -2.04
C ALA A 63 -9.34 -8.46 -1.32
N VAL A 64 -9.94 -7.87 -0.28
CA VAL A 64 -9.24 -7.10 0.75
C VAL A 64 -8.40 -8.06 1.60
N LEU A 65 -7.17 -7.68 1.90
CA LEU A 65 -6.17 -8.46 2.60
C LEU A 65 -6.01 -7.95 4.04
N ARG A 66 -5.66 -8.85 4.96
CA ARG A 66 -5.40 -8.58 6.38
C ARG A 66 -3.90 -8.51 6.64
N GLU A 67 -3.52 -7.88 7.75
CA GLU A 67 -2.11 -7.65 8.13
C GLU A 67 -1.23 -8.92 8.09
N GLY A 68 -1.75 -10.07 8.55
CA GLY A 68 -1.01 -11.33 8.57
C GLY A 68 -1.12 -12.16 7.29
N ASP A 69 -1.87 -11.70 6.28
CA ASP A 69 -1.97 -12.42 5.01
C ASP A 69 -0.64 -12.32 4.25
N PRO A 70 -0.25 -13.38 3.51
CA PRO A 70 0.91 -13.33 2.65
C PRO A 70 0.66 -12.38 1.47
N ILE A 71 1.75 -11.84 0.92
CA ILE A 71 1.70 -11.04 -0.30
C ILE A 71 1.25 -11.93 -1.48
N PRO A 72 0.38 -11.45 -2.39
CA PRO A 72 0.03 -12.16 -3.61
C PRO A 72 1.27 -12.60 -4.41
N ALA A 73 1.24 -13.80 -4.99
CA ALA A 73 2.39 -14.38 -5.70
C ALA A 73 2.84 -13.56 -6.93
N ASP A 74 1.92 -12.79 -7.53
CA ASP A 74 2.20 -11.88 -8.65
C ASP A 74 2.74 -10.50 -8.19
N GLY A 75 2.80 -10.26 -6.88
CA GLY A 75 3.26 -9.01 -6.28
C GLY A 75 2.34 -7.82 -6.56
N GLN A 76 1.11 -8.04 -7.03
CA GLN A 76 0.20 -6.96 -7.39
C GLN A 76 -0.76 -6.67 -6.24
N MET A 77 -0.74 -5.43 -5.74
CA MET A 77 -1.60 -4.99 -4.65
C MET A 77 -2.16 -3.59 -4.93
N ALA A 78 -3.19 -3.22 -4.17
CA ALA A 78 -3.72 -1.87 -4.13
C ALA A 78 -3.80 -1.38 -2.68
N VAL A 79 -3.59 -0.08 -2.48
CA VAL A 79 -3.91 0.60 -1.21
C VAL A 79 -5.17 1.44 -1.40
N LEU A 80 -6.16 1.18 -0.55
CA LEU A 80 -7.47 1.80 -0.58
C LEU A 80 -7.58 2.72 0.64
N PRO A 81 -7.60 4.05 0.45
CA PRO A 81 -7.84 4.97 1.56
C PRO A 81 -9.25 4.77 2.12
N PRO A 82 -9.51 5.15 3.39
CA PRO A 82 -10.85 5.20 3.93
C PRO A 82 -11.77 5.94 2.97
N VAL A 83 -12.82 5.28 2.49
CA VAL A 83 -13.84 5.93 1.68
C VAL A 83 -14.79 6.68 2.62
N SER A 84 -15.05 7.96 2.34
CA SER A 84 -16.06 8.79 3.02
C SER A 84 -17.49 8.37 2.64
N GLY A 85 -17.73 7.07 2.46
CA GLY A 85 -18.96 6.56 1.86
C GLY A 85 -20.12 6.51 2.85
N GLY A 86 -20.92 7.60 2.88
CA GLY A 86 -22.32 7.62 3.32
C GLY A 86 -22.55 7.85 4.80
#